data_AF-A0A2N3PJT3-F1
#
_entry.id   AF-A0A2N3PJT3-F1
#
_cell.length_a   1.000
_cell.length_b   1.000
_cell.length_c   1.000
_cell.angle_alpha   90.00
_cell.angle_beta   90.00
_cell.angle_gamma   90.00
#
_symmetry.space_group_name_H-M   'P 1'
#
loop_
_entity.id
_entity.type
_entity.pdbx_description
1 polymer ?
#
loop_
_entity_poly.entity_id
_entity_poly.type
_entity_poly.pdbx_seq_one_letter_code
_entity_poly.pdbx_strand_id
1 'polypeptide(L)'
;MRFLGIGIFLLCVLIGIVFFSPSYQLGREANKELENGNFKEAHTLAMQSLQKDPYNRLAYGVESQSRQRLNIQKFLEDSKENQKIAFGILKDGSLTPDEFLRLQWIADEFLRNYRTLLILNQPNDREKDQLEQYKQWFESLKQRLEEVKQTNNAK
;
A
#
# COMPACT_ATOMS: atom_id res chain seq x y z
N MET A 1 22.96 -32.88 34.80
CA MET A 1 24.12 -32.07 34.35
C MET A 1 24.61 -32.46 32.95
N ARG A 2 25.08 -33.69 32.69
CA ARG A 2 25.62 -34.10 31.36
C ARG A 2 24.62 -33.99 30.20
N PHE A 3 23.38 -34.47 30.36
CA PHE A 3 22.35 -34.37 29.32
C PHE A 3 21.85 -32.93 29.07
N LEU A 4 21.93 -32.06 30.10
CA LEU A 4 21.58 -30.64 29.97
C LEU A 4 22.60 -29.90 29.09
N GLY A 5 23.90 -30.17 29.26
CA GLY A 5 24.95 -29.58 28.43
C GLY A 5 24.87 -30.00 26.97
N ILE A 6 24.56 -31.28 26.71
CA ILE A 6 24.33 -31.79 25.35
C ILE A 6 23.09 -31.14 24.72
N GLY A 7 22.01 -31.00 25.49
CA GLY A 7 20.79 -30.32 25.03
C GLY A 7 21.03 -28.86 24.65
N ILE A 8 21.76 -28.10 25.48
CA ILE A 8 22.12 -26.70 25.19
C ILE A 8 23.01 -26.63 23.95
N PHE A 9 24.00 -27.52 23.82
CA PHE A 9 24.88 -27.55 22.65
C PHE A 9 24.10 -27.81 21.35
N LEU A 10 23.21 -28.80 21.34
CA LEU A 10 22.36 -29.09 20.18
C LEU A 10 21.44 -27.92 19.83
N LEU A 11 20.89 -27.24 20.84
CA LEU A 11 20.09 -26.03 20.65
C LEU A 11 20.92 -24.92 19.98
N CYS A 12 22.14 -24.66 20.45
CA CYS A 12 23.04 -23.66 19.87
C CYS A 12 23.41 -23.97 18.41
N VAL A 13 23.67 -25.25 18.10
CA VAL A 13 23.96 -25.69 16.72
C VAL A 13 22.74 -25.47 15.81
N LEU A 14 21.54 -25.83 16.26
CA LEU A 14 20.29 -25.60 15.50
C LEU A 14 20.05 -24.12 15.25
N ILE A 15 20.21 -23.27 16.28
CA ILE A 15 20.10 -21.81 16.15
C ILE A 15 21.12 -21.29 15.13
N GLY A 16 22.37 -21.77 15.20
CA GLY A 16 23.41 -21.39 14.24
C GLY A 16 23.03 -21.74 12.80
N ILE A 17 22.58 -22.97 12.54
CA ILE A 17 22.19 -23.41 11.20
C ILE A 17 21.05 -22.54 10.63
N VAL A 18 20.04 -22.23 11.45
CA VAL A 18 18.93 -21.37 11.03
C VAL A 18 19.42 -19.94 10.77
N PHE A 19 20.22 -19.38 11.66
CA PHE A 19 20.65 -17.98 11.61
C PHE A 19 21.60 -17.67 10.45
N PHE A 20 22.48 -18.62 10.10
CA PHE A 20 23.43 -18.50 9.00
C PHE A 20 22.89 -19.03 7.67
N SER A 21 21.64 -19.48 7.62
CA SER A 21 21.04 -19.91 6.36
C SER A 21 20.92 -18.73 5.36
N PRO A 22 21.10 -18.98 4.05
CA PRO A 22 20.96 -17.93 3.04
C PRO A 22 19.59 -17.25 3.04
N SER A 23 18.52 -18.00 3.37
CA SER A 23 17.18 -17.42 3.48
C SER A 23 17.12 -16.39 4.61
N TYR A 24 17.65 -16.68 5.79
CA TYR A 24 17.62 -15.76 6.93
C TYR A 24 18.53 -14.54 6.72
N GLN A 25 19.62 -14.67 5.96
CA GLN A 25 20.42 -13.51 5.52
C GLN A 25 19.59 -12.55 4.66
N LEU A 26 18.97 -13.06 3.58
CA LEU A 26 18.09 -12.28 2.72
C LEU A 26 16.91 -11.67 3.48
N GLY A 27 16.31 -12.41 4.42
CA GLY A 27 15.22 -11.90 5.25
C GLY A 27 15.64 -10.72 6.13
N ARG A 28 16.88 -10.71 6.65
CA ARG A 28 17.43 -9.58 7.41
C ARG A 28 17.74 -8.38 6.52
N GLU A 29 18.31 -8.60 5.34
CA GLU A 29 18.54 -7.54 4.35
C GLU A 29 17.21 -6.91 3.92
N ALA A 30 16.21 -7.73 3.64
CA ALA A 30 14.86 -7.27 3.33
C ALA A 30 14.28 -6.41 4.47
N ASN A 31 14.44 -6.84 5.72
CA ASN A 31 13.97 -6.08 6.88
C ASN A 31 14.70 -4.73 7.02
N LYS A 32 16.01 -4.70 6.76
CA LYS A 32 16.79 -3.46 6.77
C LYS A 32 16.28 -2.48 5.70
N GLU A 33 16.01 -2.97 4.49
CA GLU A 33 15.44 -2.14 3.42
C GLU A 33 14.03 -1.65 3.76
N LEU A 34 13.22 -2.48 4.43
CA LEU A 34 11.89 -2.07 4.93
C LEU A 34 12.01 -0.92 5.93
N GLU A 35 12.93 -1.02 6.89
CA GLU A 35 13.20 0.03 7.89
C GLU A 35 13.72 1.33 7.26
N ASN A 36 14.49 1.22 6.18
CA ASN A 36 14.96 2.37 5.39
C ASN A 36 13.85 3.00 4.51
N GLY A 37 12.67 2.38 4.42
CA GLY A 37 11.58 2.83 3.55
C GLY A 37 11.70 2.41 2.08
N ASN A 38 12.67 1.54 1.75
CA ASN A 38 12.91 1.04 0.41
C ASN A 38 11.99 -0.15 0.10
N PHE A 39 10.67 0.09 0.11
CA PHE A 39 9.66 -0.98 0.11
C PHE A 39 9.74 -1.93 -1.09
N LYS A 40 10.12 -1.44 -2.27
CA LYS A 40 10.26 -2.27 -3.48
C LYS A 40 11.42 -3.27 -3.35
N GLU A 41 12.54 -2.81 -2.84
CA GLU A 41 13.72 -3.65 -2.62
C GLU A 41 13.45 -4.66 -1.48
N ALA A 42 12.89 -4.18 -0.38
CA ALA A 42 12.46 -5.01 0.74
C ALA A 42 11.54 -6.16 0.30
N HIS A 43 10.54 -5.86 -0.53
CA HIS A 43 9.62 -6.86 -1.06
C HIS A 43 10.34 -7.89 -1.94
N THR A 44 11.24 -7.44 -2.81
CA THR A 44 12.01 -8.30 -3.72
C THR A 44 12.91 -9.26 -2.95
N LEU A 45 13.69 -8.76 -2.00
CA LEU A 45 14.57 -9.56 -1.14
C LEU A 45 13.78 -10.54 -0.27
N ALA A 46 12.64 -10.12 0.27
CA ALA A 46 11.77 -11.00 1.06
C ALA A 46 11.19 -12.14 0.22
N MET A 47 10.76 -11.86 -1.02
CA MET A 47 10.32 -12.89 -1.96
C MET A 47 11.44 -13.87 -2.30
N GLN A 48 12.67 -13.40 -2.55
CA GLN A 48 13.83 -14.27 -2.77
C GLN A 48 14.16 -15.13 -1.54
N SER A 49 14.01 -14.57 -0.34
CA SER A 49 14.18 -15.30 0.92
C SER A 49 13.15 -16.43 1.06
N LEU A 50 11.88 -16.16 0.75
CA LEU A 50 10.77 -17.12 0.78
C LEU A 50 10.87 -18.20 -0.29
N GLN A 51 11.47 -17.90 -1.45
CA GLN A 51 11.78 -18.92 -2.46
C GLN A 51 12.81 -19.94 -1.96
N LYS A 52 13.74 -19.51 -1.09
CA LYS A 52 14.74 -20.41 -0.48
C LYS A 52 14.19 -21.16 0.72
N ASP A 53 13.36 -20.51 1.53
CA ASP A 53 12.65 -21.11 2.66
C ASP A 53 11.27 -20.47 2.82
N PRO A 54 10.19 -21.15 2.39
CA PRO A 54 8.82 -20.64 2.48
C PRO A 54 8.34 -20.42 3.92
N TYR A 55 9.02 -21.00 4.92
CA TYR A 55 8.66 -20.90 6.34
C TYR A 55 9.44 -19.82 7.08
N ASN A 56 10.27 -19.04 6.38
CA ASN A 56 10.98 -17.91 6.98
C ASN A 56 9.99 -16.81 7.41
N ARG A 57 9.66 -16.82 8.71
CA ARG A 57 8.67 -15.90 9.31
C ARG A 57 9.05 -14.43 9.17
N LEU A 58 10.35 -14.11 9.24
CA LEU A 58 10.81 -12.73 9.08
C LEU A 58 10.53 -12.26 7.65
N ALA A 59 10.95 -13.03 6.65
CA ALA A 59 10.71 -12.71 5.25
C ALA A 59 9.21 -12.61 4.93
N TYR A 60 8.39 -13.51 5.46
CA TYR A 60 6.93 -13.43 5.29
C TYR A 60 6.35 -12.12 5.85
N GLY A 61 6.79 -11.71 7.04
CA GLY A 61 6.37 -10.45 7.66
C GLY A 61 6.81 -9.23 6.85
N VAL A 62 8.06 -9.21 6.38
CA VAL A 62 8.62 -8.13 5.57
C VAL A 62 7.93 -8.03 4.22
N GLU A 63 7.70 -9.15 3.55
CA GLU A 63 7.01 -9.24 2.26
C GLU A 63 5.60 -8.65 2.37
N SER A 64 4.83 -9.05 3.39
CA SER A 64 3.47 -8.57 3.60
C SER A 64 3.44 -7.07 3.88
N GLN A 65 4.32 -6.58 4.76
CA GLN A 65 4.37 -5.15 5.11
C GLN A 65 4.79 -4.28 3.93
N SER A 66 5.87 -4.67 3.23
CA SER A 66 6.36 -3.94 2.06
C SER A 66 5.33 -3.91 0.93
N ARG A 67 4.65 -5.04 0.66
CA ARG A 67 3.55 -5.10 -0.32
C ARG A 67 2.42 -4.13 0.00
N GLN A 68 2.01 -4.06 1.28
CA GLN A 68 0.96 -3.13 1.70
C GLN A 68 1.38 -1.67 1.49
N ARG A 69 2.62 -1.31 1.82
CA ARG A 69 3.17 0.04 1.60
C ARG A 69 3.20 0.39 0.11
N LEU A 70 3.63 -0.54 -0.74
CA LEU A 70 3.65 -0.35 -2.20
C LEU A 70 2.25 -0.12 -2.77
N ASN A 71 1.25 -0.90 -2.33
CA ASN A 71 -0.13 -0.73 -2.76
C ASN A 71 -0.68 0.65 -2.37
N ILE A 72 -0.42 1.10 -1.14
CA ILE A 72 -0.87 2.40 -0.66
C ILE A 72 -0.16 3.54 -1.39
N GLN A 73 1.16 3.45 -1.59
CA GLN A 73 1.92 4.46 -2.33
C GLN A 73 1.43 4.61 -3.76
N LYS A 74 1.19 3.50 -4.45
CA LYS A 74 0.62 3.51 -5.80
C LYS A 74 -0.76 4.18 -5.80
N PHE A 75 -1.64 3.80 -4.87
CA PHE A 75 -2.96 4.40 -4.77
C PHE A 75 -2.90 5.93 -4.53
N LEU A 76 -1.99 6.40 -3.67
CA LEU A 76 -1.79 7.83 -3.42
C LEU A 76 -1.25 8.56 -4.66
N GLU A 77 -0.35 7.94 -5.42
CA GLU A 77 0.16 8.48 -6.69
C GLU A 77 -0.96 8.60 -7.73
N ASP A 78 -1.75 7.53 -7.92
CA ASP A 78 -2.90 7.52 -8.81
C ASP A 78 -3.93 8.59 -8.40
N SER A 79 -4.18 8.75 -7.10
CA SER A 79 -5.09 9.76 -6.55
C SER A 79 -4.61 11.18 -6.84
N LYS A 80 -3.31 11.43 -6.71
CA LYS A 80 -2.69 12.71 -7.01
C LYS A 80 -2.83 13.07 -8.49
N GLU A 81 -2.54 12.13 -9.38
CA GLU A 81 -2.67 12.35 -10.83
C GLU A 81 -4.13 12.58 -11.23
N ASN A 82 -5.06 11.79 -10.69
CA ASN A 82 -6.49 11.96 -10.90
C ASN A 82 -6.99 13.35 -10.43
N GLN A 83 -6.53 13.81 -9.26
CA GLN A 83 -6.86 15.14 -8.78
C GLN A 83 -6.31 16.24 -9.71
N LYS A 84 -5.08 16.07 -10.21
CA LYS A 84 -4.48 17.01 -11.16
C LYS A 84 -5.25 17.07 -12.49
N ILE A 85 -5.68 15.92 -13.02
CA ILE A 85 -6.54 15.85 -14.21
C ILE A 85 -7.85 16.60 -13.95
N ALA A 86 -8.49 16.34 -12.81
CA ALA A 86 -9.74 17.00 -12.46
C ALA A 86 -9.60 18.51 -12.30
N PHE A 87 -8.52 19.01 -11.69
CA PHE A 87 -8.22 20.44 -11.67
C PHE A 87 -8.02 21.03 -13.06
N GLY A 88 -7.40 20.29 -13.98
CA GLY A 88 -7.26 20.68 -15.38
C GLY A 88 -8.62 20.91 -16.05
N ILE A 89 -9.55 19.97 -15.86
CA ILE A 89 -10.92 20.06 -16.39
C ILE A 89 -11.70 21.23 -15.76
N LEU A 90 -11.57 21.42 -14.44
CA LEU A 90 -12.33 22.45 -13.71
C LEU A 90 -11.85 23.89 -13.97
N LYS A 91 -10.69 24.08 -14.58
CA LYS A 91 -10.07 25.39 -14.79
C LYS A 91 -10.89 26.31 -15.70
N ASP A 92 -11.60 25.74 -16.66
CA ASP A 92 -12.29 26.50 -17.71
C ASP A 92 -13.68 27.00 -17.29
N GLY A 93 -14.14 26.65 -16.08
CA GLY A 93 -15.34 27.18 -15.43
C GLY A 93 -16.68 26.64 -15.95
N SER A 94 -16.74 26.16 -17.20
CA SER A 94 -17.88 25.42 -17.76
C SER A 94 -17.46 24.00 -18.13
N LEU A 95 -18.30 23.01 -17.79
CA LEU A 95 -18.05 21.61 -18.13
C LEU A 95 -18.86 21.21 -19.36
N THR A 96 -18.20 20.63 -20.36
CA THR A 96 -18.87 19.84 -21.39
C THR A 96 -19.47 18.56 -20.80
N PRO A 97 -20.45 17.91 -21.48
CA PRO A 97 -21.00 16.63 -21.03
C PRO A 97 -19.92 15.54 -20.82
N ASP A 98 -18.93 15.49 -21.71
CA ASP A 98 -17.84 14.51 -21.63
C ASP A 98 -16.90 14.77 -20.44
N GLU A 99 -16.58 16.04 -20.18
CA GLU A 99 -15.80 16.45 -19.01
C GLU A 99 -16.52 16.16 -17.70
N PHE A 100 -17.83 16.44 -17.65
CA PHE A 100 -18.65 16.11 -16.51
C PHE A 100 -18.64 14.60 -16.22
N LEU A 101 -18.86 13.77 -17.26
CA LEU A 101 -18.83 12.32 -17.13
C LEU A 101 -17.45 11.83 -16.67
N ARG A 102 -16.38 12.40 -17.22
CA ARG A 102 -15.01 12.06 -16.84
C ARG A 102 -14.73 12.38 -15.37
N LEU A 103 -15.16 13.54 -14.88
CA LEU A 103 -15.03 13.89 -13.46
C LEU A 103 -15.81 12.94 -12.55
N GLN A 104 -17.03 12.55 -12.95
CA GLN A 104 -17.82 11.55 -12.22
C GLN A 104 -17.09 10.21 -12.14
N TRP A 105 -16.56 9.73 -13.27
CA TRP A 105 -15.82 8.47 -13.31
C TRP A 105 -14.59 8.49 -12.41
N ILE A 106 -13.80 9.57 -12.45
CA ILE A 106 -12.62 9.72 -11.60
C ILE A 106 -13.03 9.65 -10.12
N ALA A 107 -14.06 10.41 -9.70
CA ALA A 107 -14.49 10.42 -8.31
C ALA A 107 -15.05 9.07 -7.86
N ASP A 108 -15.86 8.43 -8.70
CA ASP A 108 -16.45 7.13 -8.41
C ASP A 108 -15.39 6.01 -8.32
N GLU A 109 -14.42 6.01 -9.23
CA GLU A 109 -13.32 5.05 -9.22
C GLU A 109 -12.46 5.21 -7.97
N PHE A 110 -12.07 6.45 -7.63
CA PHE A 110 -11.36 6.71 -6.38
C PHE A 110 -12.11 6.15 -5.18
N LEU A 111 -13.40 6.45 -5.02
CA LEU A 111 -14.18 6.04 -3.85
C LEU A 111 -14.36 4.51 -3.75
N ARG A 112 -14.51 3.81 -4.88
CA ARG A 112 -14.54 2.35 -4.92
C ARG A 112 -13.19 1.75 -4.53
N ASN A 113 -12.11 2.26 -5.11
CA ASN A 113 -10.76 1.74 -4.89
C ASN A 113 -10.27 2.04 -3.48
N TYR A 114 -10.64 3.19 -2.90
CA TYR A 114 -10.33 3.56 -1.51
C TYR A 114 -10.85 2.51 -0.52
N ARG A 115 -12.12 2.08 -0.66
CA ARG A 115 -12.70 1.04 0.21
C ARG A 115 -11.95 -0.28 0.08
N THR A 116 -11.62 -0.67 -1.14
CA THR A 116 -10.89 -1.91 -1.42
C THR A 116 -9.47 -1.86 -0.85
N LEU A 117 -8.80 -0.71 -0.95
CA LEU A 117 -7.46 -0.49 -0.40
C LEU A 117 -7.43 -0.77 1.11
N LEU A 118 -8.40 -0.25 1.87
CA LEU A 118 -8.44 -0.41 3.33
C LEU A 118 -8.80 -1.81 3.81
N ILE A 119 -9.46 -2.62 2.97
CA ILE A 119 -9.75 -4.03 3.29
C ILE A 119 -8.46 -4.86 3.22
N LEU A 120 -7.59 -4.55 2.25
CA LEU A 120 -6.42 -5.37 1.92
C LEU A 120 -5.12 -4.87 2.53
N ASN A 121 -5.09 -3.65 3.07
CA ASN A 121 -3.88 -3.00 3.54
C ASN A 121 -4.13 -2.24 4.85
N GLN A 122 -3.09 -2.11 5.67
CA GLN A 122 -3.12 -1.37 6.92
C GLN A 122 -2.21 -0.12 6.83
N PRO A 123 -2.78 1.06 6.56
CA PRO A 123 -2.01 2.30 6.47
C PRO A 123 -1.38 2.68 7.82
N ASN A 124 -0.18 3.27 7.76
CA ASN A 124 0.40 3.96 8.91
C ASN A 124 -0.26 5.34 9.09
N ASP A 125 0.04 6.05 10.18
CA ASP A 125 -0.67 7.29 10.50
C ASP A 125 -0.48 8.39 9.45
N ARG A 126 0.74 8.54 8.91
CA ARG A 126 1.01 9.48 7.80
C ARG A 126 0.21 9.12 6.55
N GLU A 127 0.14 7.84 6.20
CA GLU A 127 -0.64 7.38 5.05
C GLU A 127 -2.13 7.57 5.27
N LYS A 128 -2.65 7.35 6.47
CA LYS A 128 -4.06 7.64 6.82
C LYS A 128 -4.39 9.11 6.58
N ASP A 129 -3.52 10.01 7.02
CA ASP A 129 -3.74 11.45 6.85
C ASP A 129 -3.81 11.82 5.35
N GLN A 130 -2.89 11.29 4.53
CA GLN A 130 -2.90 11.54 3.09
C GLN A 130 -4.13 10.94 2.41
N LEU A 131 -4.49 9.70 2.78
CA LEU A 131 -5.66 9.01 2.25
C LEU A 131 -6.95 9.76 2.59
N GLU A 132 -7.08 10.28 3.82
CA GLU A 132 -8.25 11.05 4.24
C GLU A 132 -8.35 12.39 3.52
N GLN A 133 -7.23 13.09 3.29
CA GLN A 133 -7.23 14.32 2.50
C GLN A 133 -7.76 14.10 1.08
N TYR A 134 -7.29 13.06 0.38
CA TYR A 134 -7.80 12.72 -0.93
C TYR A 134 -9.27 12.31 -0.88
N LYS A 135 -9.66 11.51 0.11
CA LYS A 135 -11.04 11.08 0.29
C LYS A 135 -12.00 12.27 0.41
N GLN A 136 -11.72 13.20 1.33
CA GLN A 136 -12.54 14.40 1.53
C GLN A 136 -12.66 15.22 0.24
N TRP A 137 -11.56 15.35 -0.50
CA TRP A 137 -11.56 16.06 -1.77
C TRP A 137 -12.45 15.39 -2.83
N PHE A 138 -12.31 14.07 -3.03
CA PHE A 138 -13.11 13.33 -4.01
C PHE A 138 -14.59 13.21 -3.61
N GLU A 139 -14.90 13.09 -2.32
CA GLU A 139 -16.28 13.16 -1.81
C GLU A 139 -16.90 14.53 -2.12
N SER A 140 -16.16 15.61 -1.87
CA SER A 140 -16.60 16.98 -2.18
C SER A 140 -16.81 17.19 -3.68
N LEU A 141 -15.92 16.67 -4.53
CA LEU A 141 -16.08 16.70 -5.98
C LEU A 141 -17.37 15.99 -6.40
N LYS A 142 -17.57 14.76 -5.92
CA LYS A 142 -18.76 13.96 -6.25
C LYS A 142 -20.05 14.65 -5.84
N GLN A 143 -20.10 15.22 -4.63
CA GLN A 143 -21.27 15.94 -4.15
C GLN A 143 -21.63 17.12 -5.08
N ARG A 144 -20.64 17.94 -5.46
CA ARG A 144 -20.85 19.09 -6.36
C ARG A 144 -21.36 18.66 -7.74
N LEU A 145 -20.85 17.54 -8.27
CA LEU A 145 -21.33 17.00 -9.55
C LEU A 145 -22.80 16.56 -9.46
N GLU A 146 -23.22 15.94 -8.37
CA GLU A 146 -24.62 15.55 -8.16
C GLU A 146 -25.55 16.77 -7.99
N GLU A 147 -25.11 17.83 -7.31
CA GLU A 147 -25.88 19.09 -7.18
C GLU A 147 -26.13 19.75 -8.54
N VAL A 148 -25.13 19.76 -9.43
CA VAL A 148 -25.26 20.26 -10.81
C VAL A 148 -26.27 19.42 -11.59
N LYS A 149 -26.20 18.09 -11.47
CA LYS A 149 -27.13 17.17 -12.13
C LYS A 149 -28.58 17.39 -11.69
N GLN A 150 -28.81 17.57 -10.40
CA GLN A 150 -30.15 17.83 -9.85
C GLN A 150 -30.71 19.18 -10.32
N THR A 151 -29.88 20.22 -10.35
CA THR A 151 -30.28 21.55 -10.81
C THR A 151 -30.70 21.55 -12.28
N ASN A 152 -30.02 20.78 -13.12
CA ASN A 152 -30.34 20.64 -14.54
C ASN A 152 -31.60 19.80 -14.81
N ASN A 153 -31.93 18.86 -13.92
CA ASN A 153 -33.16 18.05 -14.03
C ASN A 153 -34.41 18.76 -13.47
N ALA A 154 -34.25 19.82 -12.69
CA ALA A 154 -35.34 20.61 -12.11
C ALA A 154 -35.75 21.82 -12.97
N LYS A 155 -35.07 22.05 -14.10
CA LYS A 155 -35.39 23.05 -15.13
C LYS A 155 -36.02 22.37 -16.34
#